data_AF-A0A945EYQ6-F1
#
_entry.id   AF-A0A945EYQ6-F1
#
_cell.length_a   1.000
_cell.length_b   1.000
_cell.length_c   1.000
_cell.angle_alpha   90.00
_cell.angle_beta   90.00
_cell.angle_gamma   90.00
#
_symmetry.space_group_name_H-M   'P 1'
#
loop_
_entity.id
_entity.type
_entity.pdbx_description
1 polymer ?
#
loop_
_entity_poly.entity_id
_entity_poly.type
_entity_poly.pdbx_seq_one_letter_code
_entity_poly.pdbx_strand_id
1 'polypeptide(L)'
;MVCYQYFNISHKKTIEVKYRKKEASKTELAYFLEDLKLKLDDTEFFIDEDRRVKMFQAISNIFTRNDLSSQELKTMVGIVKALYFFEAKNKIKKTNKDS
;
A
#
# COMPACT_ATOMS: atom_id res chain seq x y z
N MET A 1 -19.07 -21.94 37.88
CA MET A 1 -18.67 -20.59 37.43
C MET A 1 -17.24 -20.53 36.90
N VAL A 2 -16.30 -21.31 37.45
CA VAL A 2 -14.88 -21.36 37.04
C VAL A 2 -14.69 -21.84 35.58
N CYS A 3 -15.39 -22.90 35.15
CA CYS A 3 -15.22 -23.44 33.79
C CYS A 3 -15.65 -22.47 32.67
N TYR A 4 -16.66 -21.63 32.91
CA TYR A 4 -17.11 -20.61 31.96
C TYR A 4 -16.08 -19.48 31.79
N GLN A 5 -15.40 -19.11 32.89
CA GLN A 5 -14.32 -18.13 32.84
C GLN A 5 -13.09 -18.70 32.10
N TYR A 6 -12.71 -19.95 32.38
CA TYR A 6 -11.63 -20.63 31.66
C TYR A 6 -11.96 -20.80 30.16
N PHE A 7 -13.20 -21.16 29.82
CA PHE A 7 -13.65 -21.24 28.43
C PHE A 7 -13.55 -19.88 27.73
N ASN A 8 -14.06 -18.81 28.33
CA ASN A 8 -13.97 -17.46 27.74
C ASN A 8 -12.52 -16.95 27.60
N ILE A 9 -11.65 -17.24 28.57
CA ILE A 9 -10.22 -16.89 28.50
C ILE A 9 -9.56 -17.66 27.35
N SER A 10 -9.82 -18.96 27.25
CA SER A 10 -9.25 -19.82 26.21
C SER A 10 -9.80 -19.46 24.82
N HIS A 11 -11.09 -19.15 24.71
CA HIS A 11 -11.73 -18.77 23.45
C HIS A 11 -11.29 -17.38 22.98
N LYS A 12 -11.17 -16.38 23.87
CA LYS A 12 -10.59 -15.07 23.55
C LYS A 12 -9.15 -15.20 23.04
N LYS A 13 -8.32 -16.00 23.73
CA LYS A 13 -6.93 -16.23 23.35
C LYS A 13 -6.81 -16.94 22.00
N THR A 14 -7.70 -17.89 21.70
CA THR A 14 -7.73 -18.61 20.41
C THR A 14 -8.17 -17.70 19.26
N ILE A 15 -9.12 -16.79 19.50
CA ILE A 15 -9.53 -15.78 18.52
C ILE A 15 -8.37 -14.81 18.25
N GLU A 16 -7.73 -14.24 19.29
CA GLU A 16 -6.61 -13.30 19.13
C GLU A 16 -5.42 -13.89 18.35
N VAL A 17 -5.10 -15.17 18.55
CA VAL A 17 -4.02 -15.86 17.82
C VAL A 17 -4.34 -16.00 16.33
N LYS A 18 -5.62 -16.19 15.96
CA LYS A 18 -6.04 -16.38 14.56
C LYS A 18 -6.11 -15.06 13.77
N TYR A 19 -6.21 -13.92 14.45
CA TYR A 19 -6.34 -12.58 13.86
C TYR A 19 -5.06 -11.72 13.95
N ARG A 20 -3.89 -12.31 14.25
CA ARG A 20 -2.64 -11.53 14.12
C ARG A 20 -2.38 -11.24 12.65
N LYS A 21 -2.77 -10.03 12.22
CA LYS A 21 -2.33 -9.45 10.95
C LYS A 21 -0.81 -9.50 10.92
N LYS A 22 -0.25 -10.21 9.94
CA LYS A 22 1.18 -10.19 9.69
C LYS A 22 1.55 -8.78 9.25
N GLU A 23 2.35 -8.08 10.03
CA GLU A 23 2.92 -6.78 9.65
C GLU A 23 3.74 -6.92 8.37
N ALA A 24 3.65 -5.93 7.49
CA ALA A 24 4.49 -5.87 6.32
C ALA A 24 5.96 -5.74 6.75
N SER A 25 6.82 -6.51 6.10
CA SER A 25 8.26 -6.35 6.32
C SER A 25 8.74 -5.00 5.80
N LYS A 26 9.81 -4.47 6.41
CA LYS A 26 10.48 -3.24 5.92
C LYS A 26 10.85 -3.34 4.45
N THR A 27 11.28 -4.53 4.02
CA THR A 27 11.64 -4.82 2.63
C THR A 27 10.43 -4.74 1.69
N GLU A 28 9.29 -5.35 2.06
CA GLU A 28 8.05 -5.24 1.26
C GLU A 28 7.60 -3.78 1.12
N LEU A 29 7.64 -3.02 2.22
CA LEU A 29 7.28 -1.60 2.21
C LEU A 29 8.23 -0.77 1.34
N ALA A 30 9.54 -1.02 1.43
CA ALA A 30 10.55 -0.33 0.62
C ALA A 30 10.32 -0.57 -0.87
N TYR A 31 10.10 -1.83 -1.28
CA TYR A 31 9.80 -2.16 -2.67
C TYR A 31 8.53 -1.49 -3.17
N PHE A 32 7.47 -1.45 -2.34
CA PHE A 32 6.25 -0.73 -2.69
C PHE A 32 6.51 0.77 -2.90
N LEU A 33 7.28 1.40 -2.01
CA LEU A 33 7.57 2.83 -2.11
C LEU A 33 8.42 3.17 -3.34
N GLU A 34 9.41 2.34 -3.68
CA GLU A 34 10.19 2.51 -4.91
C GLU A 34 9.33 2.36 -6.17
N ASP A 35 8.50 1.33 -6.22
CA ASP A 35 7.58 1.08 -7.34
C ASP A 35 6.55 2.22 -7.49
N LEU A 36 6.05 2.75 -6.37
CA LEU A 36 5.16 3.91 -6.34
C LEU A 36 5.87 5.17 -6.83
N LYS A 37 7.13 5.39 -6.43
CA LYS A 37 7.92 6.55 -6.88
C LYS A 37 8.05 6.59 -8.39
N LEU A 38 8.46 5.47 -9.00
CA LEU A 38 8.63 5.36 -10.44
C LEU A 38 7.32 5.63 -11.19
N LYS A 39 6.21 5.06 -10.70
CA LYS A 39 4.90 5.32 -11.31
C LYS A 39 4.47 6.77 -11.21
N LEU A 40 4.75 7.44 -10.08
CA LEU A 40 4.44 8.85 -9.91
C LEU A 40 5.36 9.73 -10.78
N ASP A 41 6.63 9.34 -10.95
CA ASP A 41 7.58 10.02 -11.84
C ASP A 41 7.13 9.96 -13.33
N ASP A 42 6.46 8.88 -13.74
CA ASP A 42 5.88 8.71 -15.08
C ASP A 42 4.59 9.53 -15.31
N THR A 43 4.13 10.23 -14.28
CA THR A 43 2.93 11.07 -14.29
C THR A 43 3.29 12.52 -13.99
N GLU A 44 2.35 13.44 -14.19
CA GLU A 44 2.53 14.86 -13.83
C GLU A 44 2.30 15.12 -12.33
N PHE A 45 2.41 14.09 -11.48
CA PHE A 45 2.19 14.22 -10.04
C PHE A 45 3.23 15.12 -9.36
N PHE A 46 4.50 15.00 -9.77
CA PHE A 46 5.58 15.87 -9.29
C PHE A 46 5.77 17.03 -10.27
N ILE A 47 5.53 18.26 -9.80
CA ILE A 47 5.58 19.46 -10.65
C ILE A 47 7.03 19.91 -10.91
N ASP A 48 7.90 19.78 -9.92
CA ASP A 48 9.33 20.10 -10.00
C ASP A 48 10.15 19.22 -9.03
N GLU A 49 11.46 19.17 -9.26
CA GLU A 49 12.39 18.29 -8.54
C GLU A 49 12.47 18.61 -7.04
N ASP A 50 12.41 19.88 -6.66
CA ASP A 50 12.45 20.30 -5.25
C ASP A 50 11.20 19.84 -4.49
N ARG A 51 10.02 19.97 -5.12
CA ARG A 51 8.76 19.46 -4.56
C ARG A 51 8.70 17.95 -4.59
N ARG A 52 9.28 17.30 -5.60
CA ARG A 52 9.35 15.83 -5.71
C ARG A 52 9.93 15.19 -4.46
N VAL A 53 11.09 15.65 -4.00
CA VAL A 53 11.75 15.09 -2.81
C VAL A 53 10.87 15.25 -1.56
N LYS A 54 10.31 16.45 -1.33
CA LYS A 54 9.46 16.73 -0.17
C LYS A 54 8.16 15.93 -0.19
N MET A 55 7.51 15.83 -1.35
CA MET A 55 6.26 15.08 -1.52
C MET A 55 6.49 13.59 -1.36
N PHE A 56 7.56 13.04 -1.95
CA PHE A 56 7.87 11.63 -1.79
C PHE A 56 8.21 11.29 -0.33
N GLN A 57 8.96 12.15 0.37
CA GLN A 57 9.21 11.97 1.80
C GLN A 57 7.90 11.97 2.61
N ALA A 58 6.95 12.86 2.29
CA ALA A 58 5.65 12.90 2.95
C ALA A 58 4.87 11.59 2.72
N ILE A 59 4.87 11.07 1.49
CA ILE A 59 4.28 9.78 1.13
C ILE A 59 4.93 8.64 1.92
N SER A 60 6.27 8.56 1.92
CA SER A 60 7.00 7.53 2.69
C SER A 60 6.66 7.58 4.17
N ASN A 61 6.56 8.78 4.74
CA ASN A 61 6.21 8.98 6.14
C ASN A 61 4.78 8.49 6.44
N ILE A 62 3.81 8.73 5.56
CA ILE A 62 2.44 8.22 5.70
C ILE A 62 2.49 6.69 5.79
N PHE A 63 3.10 6.02 4.81
CA PHE A 63 3.09 4.56 4.79
C PHE A 63 3.91 3.91 5.92
N THR A 64 4.98 4.56 6.36
CA THR A 64 5.83 4.05 7.46
C THR A 64 5.18 4.22 8.83
N ARG A 65 4.37 5.27 9.05
CA ARG A 65 3.69 5.51 10.34
C ARG A 65 2.44 4.66 10.59
N ASN A 66 1.89 4.04 9.55
CA ASN A 66 0.59 3.36 9.61
C ASN A 66 0.69 1.85 9.92
N ASP A 67 1.88 1.32 10.23
CA ASP A 67 2.13 -0.09 10.60
C ASP A 67 1.31 -1.09 9.77
N LEU A 68 1.37 -0.95 8.44
CA LEU A 68 0.53 -1.72 7.52
C LEU A 68 0.82 -3.22 7.63
N SER A 69 -0.24 -4.02 7.57
CA SER A 69 -0.10 -5.46 7.37
C SER A 69 0.36 -5.80 5.95
N SER A 70 0.99 -6.96 5.76
CA SER A 70 1.36 -7.46 4.42
C SER A 70 0.13 -7.53 3.49
N GLN A 71 -1.07 -7.78 4.04
CA GLN A 71 -2.29 -7.83 3.25
C GLN A 71 -2.74 -6.44 2.79
N GLU A 72 -2.73 -5.44 3.69
CA GLU A 72 -3.06 -4.05 3.33
C GLU A 72 -2.09 -3.50 2.31
N LEU A 73 -0.79 -3.77 2.48
CA LEU A 73 0.23 -3.36 1.51
C LEU A 73 -0.01 -3.99 0.12
N LYS A 74 -0.37 -5.27 0.05
CA LYS A 74 -0.75 -5.93 -1.21
C LYS A 74 -1.99 -5.30 -1.84
N THR A 75 -2.98 -4.94 -1.04
CA THR A 75 -4.16 -4.22 -1.51
C THR A 75 -3.77 -2.87 -2.12
N MET A 76 -2.89 -2.11 -1.47
CA MET A 76 -2.38 -0.83 -2.01
C MET A 76 -1.63 -1.03 -3.34
N VAL A 77 -0.77 -2.05 -3.44
CA VAL A 77 -0.10 -2.42 -4.70
C VAL A 77 -1.13 -2.69 -5.80
N GLY A 78 -2.20 -3.42 -5.49
CA GLY A 78 -3.27 -3.72 -6.45
C GLY A 78 -3.99 -2.47 -6.94
N ILE A 79 -4.35 -1.55 -6.04
CA ILE A 79 -5.01 -0.28 -6.37
C ILE A 79 -4.11 0.55 -7.29
N VAL A 80 -2.84 0.75 -6.91
CA VAL A 80 -1.88 1.55 -7.69
C VAL A 80 -1.68 0.95 -9.09
N LYS A 81 -1.53 -0.37 -9.21
CA LYS A 81 -1.40 -1.05 -10.50
C LYS A 81 -2.63 -0.84 -11.38
N ALA A 82 -3.83 -1.02 -10.83
CA ALA A 82 -5.07 -0.86 -11.58
C ALA A 82 -5.22 0.56 -12.15
N LEU A 83 -4.93 1.58 -11.34
CA LEU A 83 -5.00 2.98 -11.75
C LEU A 83 -3.94 3.32 -12.80
N TYR A 84 -2.69 2.92 -12.58
CA TYR A 84 -1.59 3.19 -13.51
C TYR A 84 -1.80 2.52 -14.88
N PHE A 85 -2.24 1.26 -14.91
CA PHE A 85 -2.54 0.59 -16.18
C PHE A 85 -3.74 1.21 -16.90
N PHE A 86 -4.74 1.71 -16.16
CA PHE A 86 -5.85 2.43 -16.77
C PHE A 86 -5.38 3.71 -17.46
N GLU A 87 -4.51 4.49 -16.83
CA GLU A 87 -3.92 5.69 -17.41
C GLU A 87 -3.08 5.36 -18.66
N ALA A 88 -2.20 4.37 -18.59
CA ALA A 88 -1.36 3.96 -19.71
C ALA A 88 -2.20 3.54 -20.94
N LYS A 89 -3.28 2.79 -20.73
CA LYS A 89 -4.23 2.43 -21.82
C LYS A 89 -4.89 3.65 -22.45
N ASN A 90 -5.20 4.67 -21.65
CA ASN A 90 -5.81 5.90 -22.16
C ASN A 90 -4.81 6.76 -22.95
N LYS A 91 -3.54 6.81 -22.55
CA LYS A 91 -2.47 7.46 -23.32
C LYS A 91 -2.36 6.85 -24.72
N ILE A 92 -2.32 5.51 -24.82
CA ILE A 92 -2.22 4.77 -26.09
C ILE A 92 -3.44 5.02 -27.01
N LYS A 93 -4.65 5.08 -26.44
CA LYS A 93 -5.87 5.34 -27.22
C LYS A 93 -5.92 6.75 -27.81
N LYS A 94 -5.36 7.75 -27.11
CA LYS A 94 -5.30 9.13 -27.62
C LYS A 94 -4.33 9.22 -28.80
N THR A 95 -3.12 8.67 -28.66
CA THR A 95 -2.12 8.67 -29.75
C THR A 95 -2.58 8.00 -31.03
N ASN A 96 -3.41 6.96 -30.96
CA ASN A 96 -3.93 6.27 -32.15
C ASN A 96 -5.14 6.97 -32.81
N LYS A 97 -5.69 8.01 -32.19
CA LYS A 97 -6.84 8.78 -32.72
C LYS A 97 -6.41 10.04 -33.45
N ASP A 98 -5.19 10.50 -33.19
CA ASP A 98 -4.57 11.68 -33.80
C ASP A 98 -3.62 11.32 -34.98
N SER A 99 -3.61 10.04 -35.40
CA SER A 99 -2.95 9.52 -36.62
C SER A 99 -3.98 8.98 -37.60
#